data_AF-A0A453CDB8-F1
#
_entry.id   AF-A0A453CDB8-F1
#
_cell.length_a   1.000
_cell.length_b   1.000
_cell.length_c   1.000
_cell.angle_alpha   90.00
_cell.angle_beta   90.00
_cell.angle_gamma   90.00
#
_symmetry.space_group_name_H-M   'P 1'
#
loop_
_entity.id
_entity.type
_entity.pdbx_description
1 polymer ?
#
loop_
_entity_poly.entity_id
_entity_poly.type
_entity_poly.pdbx_seq_one_letter_code
_entity_poly.pdbx_strand_id
1 'polypeptide(L)'
;PLLACELQLLLIASNSKFSCDELLQFCRYYISLAYLASLFPGAWAIKVAEAFDPLCTTALLRSTNVIMAMVCGVLVHDLLLCIKPGIGKTKATAYAILVALYPVHWFFTFLYYTDVASLASVLAMYLSCLKKRFWVSALVSV
;
A
#
# COMPACT_ATOMS: atom_id res chain seq x y z
N PRO A 1 -5.18 -5.78 20.41
CA PRO A 1 -6.57 -5.87 19.91
C PRO A 1 -7.30 -7.19 20.25
N LEU A 2 -6.64 -8.36 20.20
CA LEU A 2 -7.25 -9.64 20.61
C LEU A 2 -7.63 -9.70 22.11
N LEU A 3 -6.80 -9.12 22.98
CA LEU A 3 -7.03 -9.13 24.44
C LEU A 3 -8.27 -8.32 24.87
N ALA A 4 -8.63 -7.28 24.11
CA ALA A 4 -9.84 -6.49 24.35
C ALA A 4 -11.10 -7.26 23.95
N CYS A 5 -10.98 -8.18 22.99
CA CYS A 5 -12.08 -9.03 22.53
C CYS A 5 -12.42 -10.13 23.55
N GLU A 6 -11.38 -10.75 24.15
CA GLU A 6 -11.51 -11.69 25.27
C GLU A 6 -12.21 -11.05 26.49
N LEU A 7 -11.84 -9.80 26.84
CA LEU A 7 -12.45 -9.08 27.98
C LEU A 7 -13.92 -8.72 27.76
N GLN A 8 -14.31 -8.38 26.52
CA GLN A 8 -15.70 -8.08 26.17
C GLN A 8 -16.60 -9.33 26.21
N LEU A 9 -16.09 -10.49 25.81
CA LEU A 9 -16.81 -11.77 25.86
C LEU A 9 -17.09 -12.22 27.31
N LEU A 10 -16.13 -12.02 28.22
CA LEU A 10 -16.28 -12.29 29.65
C LEU A 10 -17.30 -11.35 30.32
N LEU A 11 -17.35 -10.08 29.91
CA LEU A 11 -18.33 -9.11 30.40
C LEU A 11 -19.77 -9.41 29.93
N ILE A 12 -19.93 -9.94 28.70
CA ILE A 12 -21.23 -10.37 28.18
C ILE A 12 -21.71 -11.65 28.87
N ALA A 13 -20.80 -12.60 29.12
CA ALA A 13 -21.13 -13.84 29.84
C ALA A 13 -21.49 -13.63 31.32
N SER A 14 -21.01 -12.54 31.95
CA SER A 14 -21.28 -12.23 33.35
C SER A 14 -22.64 -11.56 33.60
N ASN A 15 -23.38 -11.12 32.56
CA ASN A 15 -24.69 -10.49 32.73
C ASN A 15 -25.80 -11.56 32.65
N SER A 16 -26.40 -11.87 33.80
CA SER A 16 -27.17 -13.09 34.11
C SER A 16 -28.55 -13.25 33.40
N LYS A 17 -28.64 -13.00 32.10
CA LYS A 17 -29.88 -13.16 31.30
C LYS A 17 -29.69 -13.76 29.90
N PHE A 18 -28.61 -14.47 29.64
CA PHE A 18 -28.46 -15.22 28.39
C PHE A 18 -28.86 -16.68 28.59
N SER A 19 -29.88 -17.13 27.85
CA SER A 19 -30.29 -18.54 27.85
C SER A 19 -29.21 -19.40 27.16
N CYS A 20 -28.97 -20.62 27.64
CA CYS A 20 -27.90 -21.50 27.12
C CYS A 20 -27.93 -21.68 25.59
N ASP A 21 -29.11 -21.66 24.96
CA ASP A 21 -29.28 -21.77 23.51
C ASP A 21 -28.69 -20.58 22.75
N GLU A 22 -28.85 -19.35 23.25
CA GLU A 22 -28.28 -18.17 22.60
C GLU A 22 -26.75 -18.18 22.72
N LEU A 23 -26.22 -18.60 23.86
CA LEU A 23 -24.79 -18.74 24.11
C LEU A 23 -24.14 -19.77 23.15
N LEU A 24 -24.85 -20.87 22.87
CA LEU A 24 -24.42 -21.91 21.94
C LEU A 24 -24.38 -21.41 20.48
N GLN A 25 -25.33 -20.53 20.12
CA GLN A 25 -25.37 -19.89 18.81
C GLN A 25 -24.23 -18.89 18.62
N PHE A 26 -23.93 -18.09 19.67
CA PHE A 26 -22.79 -17.19 19.70
C PHE A 26 -21.47 -17.95 19.56
N CYS A 27 -21.27 -19.04 20.30
CA CYS A 27 -20.06 -19.86 20.19
C CYS A 27 -19.89 -20.46 18.78
N ARG A 28 -20.96 -20.99 18.17
CA ARG A 28 -20.90 -21.53 16.81
C ARG A 28 -20.57 -20.47 15.77
N TYR A 29 -21.16 -19.27 15.90
CA TYR A 29 -20.88 -18.14 15.03
C TYR A 29 -19.43 -17.64 15.17
N TYR A 30 -18.89 -17.62 16.39
CA TYR A 30 -17.50 -17.22 16.62
C TYR A 30 -16.51 -18.24 16.08
N ILE A 31 -16.78 -19.54 16.27
CA ILE A 31 -15.94 -20.63 15.75
C ILE A 31 -15.92 -20.61 14.21
N SER A 32 -17.07 -20.35 13.56
CA SER A 32 -17.11 -20.23 12.10
C SER A 32 -16.38 -18.99 11.59
N LEU A 33 -16.47 -17.85 12.28
CA LEU A 33 -15.69 -16.65 11.97
C LEU A 33 -14.18 -16.89 12.12
N ALA A 34 -13.76 -17.56 13.19
CA ALA A 34 -12.35 -17.90 13.42
C ALA A 34 -11.83 -18.85 12.34
N TYR A 35 -12.64 -19.81 11.92
CA TYR A 35 -12.32 -20.73 10.83
C TYR A 35 -12.18 -19.98 9.49
N LEU A 36 -13.12 -19.10 9.14
CA LEU A 36 -13.04 -18.26 7.95
C LEU A 36 -11.81 -17.33 7.98
N ALA A 37 -11.50 -16.73 9.13
CA ALA A 37 -10.33 -15.88 9.31
C ALA A 37 -9.01 -16.65 9.15
N SER A 38 -8.95 -17.92 9.59
CA SER A 38 -7.77 -18.78 9.43
C SER A 38 -7.57 -19.30 8.00
N LEU A 39 -8.66 -19.44 7.25
CA LEU A 39 -8.62 -19.87 5.84
C LEU A 39 -8.33 -18.68 4.91
N PHE A 40 -8.68 -17.47 5.35
CA PHE A 40 -8.45 -16.27 4.57
C PHE A 40 -6.97 -15.89 4.60
N PRO A 41 -6.38 -15.57 3.44
CA PRO A 41 -5.00 -15.18 3.39
C PRO A 41 -4.65 -13.85 4.12
N GLY A 42 -5.68 -13.21 4.68
CA GLY A 42 -5.54 -12.08 5.57
C GLY A 42 -4.79 -12.40 6.86
N ALA A 43 -4.85 -13.63 7.40
CA ALA A 43 -4.20 -13.98 8.67
C ALA A 43 -2.67 -13.77 8.68
N TRP A 44 -2.02 -13.96 7.54
CA TRP A 44 -0.60 -13.68 7.35
C TRP A 44 -0.35 -12.20 7.11
N ALA A 45 -1.26 -11.51 6.43
CA ALA A 45 -1.19 -10.06 6.27
C ALA A 45 -1.27 -9.32 7.62
N ILE A 46 -2.12 -9.76 8.56
CA ILE A 46 -2.16 -9.18 9.93
C ILE A 46 -0.88 -9.49 10.72
N LYS A 47 -0.31 -10.70 10.61
CA LYS A 47 0.97 -11.02 11.26
C LYS A 47 2.13 -10.18 10.71
N VAL A 48 2.13 -9.93 9.42
CA VAL A 48 3.09 -9.06 8.75
C VAL A 48 2.87 -7.61 9.18
N ALA A 49 1.62 -7.14 9.27
CA ALA A 49 1.30 -5.79 9.74
C ALA A 49 1.78 -5.54 11.19
N GLU A 50 1.63 -6.51 12.09
CA GLU A 50 2.13 -6.41 13.47
C GLU A 50 3.67 -6.41 13.54
N ALA A 51 4.35 -7.04 12.57
CA ALA A 51 5.81 -6.95 12.44
C ALA A 51 6.28 -5.56 11.92
N PHE A 52 5.38 -4.79 11.30
CA PHE A 52 5.62 -3.43 10.83
C PHE A 52 5.26 -2.34 11.86
N ASP A 53 4.68 -2.67 13.02
CA ASP A 53 4.44 -1.72 14.11
C ASP A 53 5.68 -0.89 14.53
N PRO A 54 6.90 -1.45 14.68
CA PRO A 54 8.08 -0.62 14.97
C PRO A 54 8.53 0.26 13.78
N LEU A 55 8.07 -0.05 12.57
CA LEU A 55 8.34 0.72 11.34
C LEU A 55 7.26 1.78 11.07
N CYS A 56 6.16 1.77 11.83
CA CYS A 56 5.05 2.73 11.76
C CYS A 56 5.40 4.05 12.47
N THR A 57 6.60 4.56 12.25
CA THR A 57 6.97 5.91 12.65
C THR A 57 6.64 6.87 11.52
N THR A 58 6.07 8.03 11.83
CA THR A 58 5.73 9.05 10.81
C THR A 58 6.94 9.44 9.95
N ALA A 59 8.15 9.48 10.52
CA ALA A 59 9.38 9.72 9.76
C ALA A 59 9.66 8.65 8.71
N LEU A 60 9.45 7.36 9.02
CA LEU A 60 9.67 6.26 8.09
C LEU A 60 8.64 6.28 6.95
N LEU A 61 7.37 6.49 7.29
CA LEU A 61 6.28 6.67 6.33
C LEU A 61 6.58 7.83 5.36
N ARG A 62 7.10 8.95 5.86
CA ARG A 62 7.45 10.08 4.99
C ARG A 62 8.66 9.78 4.12
N SER A 63 9.63 9.00 4.61
CA SER A 63 10.81 8.61 3.84
C SER A 63 10.50 7.69 2.66
N THR A 64 9.56 6.74 2.83
CA THR A 64 9.15 5.84 1.73
C THR A 64 8.50 6.61 0.59
N ASN A 65 7.71 7.64 0.91
CA ASN A 65 7.14 8.54 -0.08
C ASN A 65 8.18 9.34 -0.85
N VAL A 66 9.24 9.82 -0.18
CA VAL A 66 10.36 10.50 -0.84
C VAL A 66 11.09 9.55 -1.79
N ILE A 67 11.34 8.31 -1.37
CA ILE A 67 11.96 7.29 -2.22
C ILE A 67 11.11 7.05 -3.47
N MET A 68 9.80 6.90 -3.32
CA MET A 68 8.89 6.66 -4.45
C MET A 68 8.82 7.87 -5.39
N ALA A 69 8.89 9.10 -4.87
CA ALA A 69 8.99 10.31 -5.68
C ALA A 69 10.29 10.35 -6.50
N MET A 70 11.42 9.94 -5.92
CA MET A 70 12.69 9.83 -6.66
C MET A 70 12.61 8.80 -7.79
N VAL A 71 11.99 7.64 -7.53
CA VAL A 71 11.74 6.62 -8.56
C VAL A 71 10.88 7.18 -9.69
N CYS A 72 9.82 7.92 -9.35
CA CYS A 72 8.96 8.59 -10.33
C CYS A 72 9.75 9.56 -11.23
N GLY A 73 10.63 10.37 -10.66
CA GLY A 73 11.51 11.28 -11.42
C GLY A 73 12.43 10.57 -12.40
N VAL A 74 13.03 9.44 -12.00
CA VAL A 74 13.87 8.60 -12.87
C VAL A 74 13.07 7.98 -14.01
N LEU A 75 11.86 7.47 -13.72
CA LEU A 75 10.98 6.91 -14.74
C LEU A 75 10.56 7.95 -15.78
N VAL A 76 10.24 9.18 -15.35
CA VAL A 76 9.92 10.30 -16.24
C VAL A 76 11.11 10.65 -17.11
N HIS A 77 12.32 10.71 -16.55
CA HIS A 77 13.54 10.97 -17.32
C HIS A 77 13.75 9.92 -18.43
N ASP A 78 13.66 8.63 -18.10
CA ASP A 78 13.82 7.54 -19.07
C ASP A 78 12.68 7.53 -20.11
N LEU A 79 11.46 7.86 -19.69
CA LEU A 79 10.32 7.96 -20.58
C LEU A 79 10.55 9.07 -21.63
N LEU A 80 11.06 10.23 -21.20
CA LEU A 80 11.37 11.35 -22.10
C LEU A 80 12.43 10.96 -23.12
N LEU A 81 13.47 10.23 -22.71
CA LEU A 81 14.50 9.73 -23.61
C LEU A 81 13.95 8.72 -24.62
N CYS A 82 13.01 7.87 -24.20
CA CYS A 82 12.34 6.92 -25.09
C CYS A 82 11.43 7.60 -26.13
N ILE A 83 10.65 8.61 -25.74
CA ILE A 83 9.69 9.29 -26.63
C ILE A 83 10.40 10.26 -27.59
N LYS A 84 11.43 10.96 -27.12
CA LYS A 84 12.20 11.93 -27.93
C LYS A 84 13.70 11.61 -27.90
N PRO A 85 14.17 10.69 -28.77
CA PRO A 85 15.59 10.32 -28.82
C PRO A 85 16.53 11.46 -29.26
N GLY A 86 16.00 12.61 -29.71
CA GLY A 86 16.77 13.80 -30.07
C GLY A 86 16.77 14.92 -29.01
N ILE A 87 16.12 14.73 -27.86
CA ILE A 87 16.21 15.70 -26.77
C ILE A 87 17.60 15.61 -26.12
N GLY A 88 18.32 16.72 -26.07
CA GLY A 88 19.58 16.80 -25.35
C GLY A 88 19.39 16.43 -23.88
N LYS A 89 20.30 15.63 -23.31
CA LYS A 89 20.26 15.10 -21.93
C LYS A 89 19.98 16.17 -20.87
N THR A 90 20.48 17.39 -21.09
CA THR A 90 20.27 18.55 -20.21
C THR A 90 18.81 19.00 -20.16
N LYS A 91 18.06 18.86 -21.26
CA LYS A 91 16.63 19.21 -21.31
C LYS A 91 15.78 18.13 -20.64
N ALA A 92 16.12 16.85 -20.85
CA ALA A 92 15.43 15.73 -20.19
C ALA A 92 15.57 15.81 -18.66
N THR A 93 16.77 16.12 -18.17
CA THR A 93 17.02 16.35 -16.74
C THR A 93 16.29 17.59 -16.23
N ALA A 94 16.24 18.69 -17.00
CA ALA A 94 15.44 19.86 -16.63
C ALA A 94 13.95 19.53 -16.47
N TYR A 95 13.37 18.74 -17.38
CA TYR A 95 11.98 18.29 -17.25
C TYR A 95 11.77 17.36 -16.04
N ALA A 96 12.68 16.44 -15.77
CA ALA A 96 12.62 15.59 -14.57
C ALA A 96 12.67 16.44 -13.28
N ILE A 97 13.52 17.47 -13.25
CA ILE A 97 13.59 18.43 -12.13
C ILE A 97 12.30 19.25 -12.05
N LEU A 98 11.74 19.72 -13.15
CA LEU A 98 10.48 20.46 -13.17
C LEU A 98 9.31 19.63 -12.66
N VAL A 99 9.27 18.33 -12.99
CA VAL A 99 8.26 17.40 -12.47
C VAL A 99 8.48 17.16 -10.97
N ALA A 100 9.72 17.03 -10.51
CA ALA A 100 10.05 16.90 -9.09
C ALA A 100 9.72 18.17 -8.28
N LEU A 101 9.96 19.35 -8.85
CA LEU A 101 9.63 20.65 -8.28
C LEU A 101 8.16 21.04 -8.47
N TYR A 102 7.39 20.24 -9.23
CA TYR A 102 6.00 20.57 -9.49
C TYR A 102 5.25 20.61 -8.15
N PRO A 103 4.63 21.74 -7.79
CA PRO A 103 4.13 21.97 -6.42
C PRO A 103 3.12 20.92 -5.99
N VAL A 104 2.39 20.33 -6.95
CA VAL A 104 1.47 19.22 -6.71
C VAL A 104 2.23 17.93 -6.33
N HIS A 105 3.32 17.59 -7.02
CA HIS A 105 4.11 16.40 -6.70
C HIS A 105 4.85 16.53 -5.36
N TRP A 106 5.42 17.72 -5.10
CA TRP A 106 5.99 18.06 -3.80
C TRP A 106 4.97 17.88 -2.67
N PHE A 107 3.76 18.46 -2.85
CA PHE A 107 2.67 18.33 -1.88
C PHE A 107 2.29 16.87 -1.59
N PHE A 108 2.14 16.04 -2.64
CA PHE A 108 1.83 14.61 -2.48
C PHE A 108 2.96 13.79 -1.86
N THR A 109 4.21 14.20 -2.06
CA THR A 109 5.37 13.56 -1.41
C THR A 109 5.28 13.76 0.11
N PHE A 110 4.89 14.96 0.56
CA PHE A 110 4.71 15.21 1.99
C PHE A 110 3.46 14.55 2.57
N LEU A 111 2.38 14.28 1.84
CA LEU A 111 1.11 13.90 2.48
C LEU A 111 0.96 12.41 2.88
N TYR A 112 1.96 11.53 2.65
CA TYR A 112 1.84 10.07 2.76
C TYR A 112 0.54 9.53 2.14
N TYR A 113 0.45 9.64 0.82
CA TYR A 113 -0.71 9.19 0.06
C TYR A 113 -0.31 8.21 -1.05
N THR A 114 -1.20 7.28 -1.38
CA THR A 114 -0.98 6.19 -2.35
C THR A 114 -0.81 6.66 -3.80
N ASP A 115 -1.13 7.92 -4.08
CA ASP A 115 -1.06 8.51 -5.42
C ASP A 115 0.36 8.48 -6.01
N VAL A 116 1.39 8.71 -5.19
CA VAL A 116 2.78 8.71 -5.67
C VAL A 116 3.19 7.31 -6.15
N ALA A 117 2.77 6.27 -5.43
CA ALA A 117 3.05 4.89 -5.80
C ALA A 117 2.27 4.47 -7.06
N SER A 118 0.98 4.85 -7.16
CA SER A 118 0.15 4.55 -8.33
C SER A 118 0.65 5.28 -9.59
N LEU A 119 1.10 6.53 -9.48
CA LEU A 119 1.69 7.23 -10.62
C LEU A 119 3.00 6.57 -11.09
N ALA A 120 3.86 6.16 -10.16
CA ALA A 120 5.09 5.45 -10.50
C ALA A 120 4.81 4.10 -11.18
N SER A 121 3.80 3.35 -10.74
CA SER A 121 3.41 2.08 -11.35
C SER A 121 2.87 2.27 -12.77
N VAL A 122 2.00 3.26 -12.99
CA VAL A 122 1.50 3.61 -14.34
C VAL A 122 2.62 4.07 -15.27
N LEU A 123 3.55 4.90 -14.80
CA LEU A 123 4.69 5.37 -15.60
C LEU A 123 5.62 4.20 -15.98
N ALA A 124 5.90 3.30 -15.05
CA ALA A 124 6.72 2.12 -15.28
C ALA A 124 6.05 1.10 -16.21
N MET A 125 4.74 0.91 -16.09
CA MET A 125 3.93 0.13 -17.04
C MET A 125 4.03 0.73 -18.44
N TYR A 126 3.84 2.04 -18.56
CA TYR A 126 3.88 2.75 -19.85
C TYR A 126 5.25 2.63 -20.53
N LEU A 127 6.34 2.84 -19.76
CA LEU A 127 7.71 2.67 -20.25
C LEU A 127 7.98 1.22 -20.71
N SER A 128 7.51 0.23 -19.95
CA SER A 128 7.66 -1.19 -20.29
C SER A 128 6.90 -1.57 -21.56
N CYS A 129 5.71 -0.99 -21.77
CA CYS A 129 4.95 -1.13 -23.01
C CYS A 129 5.73 -0.55 -24.21
N LEU A 130 6.32 0.64 -24.06
CA LEU A 130 7.14 1.26 -25.09
C LEU A 130 8.39 0.41 -25.44
N LYS A 131 8.96 -0.29 -24.46
CA LYS A 131 10.08 -1.22 -24.66
C LYS A 131 9.66 -2.63 -25.12
N LYS A 132 8.39 -2.85 -25.46
CA LYS A 132 7.79 -4.15 -25.87
C LYS A 132 7.98 -5.28 -24.83
N ARG A 133 8.10 -4.94 -23.55
CA ARG A 133 8.26 -5.91 -22.44
C ARG A 133 6.93 -6.12 -21.70
N PHE A 134 5.97 -6.74 -22.38
CA PHE A 134 4.59 -6.88 -21.90
C PHE A 134 4.45 -7.61 -20.56
N TRP A 135 5.32 -8.59 -20.29
CA TRP A 135 5.36 -9.31 -19.02
C TRP A 135 5.64 -8.38 -17.83
N VAL A 136 6.58 -7.44 -17.99
CA VAL A 136 6.92 -6.46 -16.95
C VAL A 136 5.79 -5.44 -16.81
N SER A 137 5.17 -5.02 -17.91
CA SER A 137 4.01 -4.13 -17.88
C SER A 137 2.87 -4.70 -17.05
N ALA A 138 2.57 -6.01 -17.20
CA ALA A 138 1.49 -6.67 -16.46
C ALA A 138 1.79 -6.79 -14.96
N LEU A 139 3.06 -6.98 -14.59
CA LEU A 139 3.46 -7.04 -13.17
C LEU A 139 3.39 -5.68 -12.48
N VAL A 140 3.67 -4.60 -13.23
CA VAL A 140 3.77 -3.25 -12.66
C VAL A 140 2.46 -2.45 -12.81
N SER A 141 1.45 -2.96 -13.52
CA SER A 141 0.14 -2.30 -13.65
C SER A 141 -0.81 -2.48 -12.46
N VAL A 142 -0.35 -3.12 -11.38
CA VAL A 142 -1.14 -3.40 -10.15
C VAL A 142 -0.98 -2.28 -9.14
#